data_AF-A0A2A8BYE5-F1
#
_entry.id   AF-A0A2A8BYE5-F1
#
_cell.length_a   1.000
_cell.length_b   1.000
_cell.length_c   1.000
_cell.angle_alpha   90.00
_cell.angle_beta   90.00
_cell.angle_gamma   90.00
#
_symmetry.space_group_name_H-M   'P 1'
#
loop_
_entity.id
_entity.type
_entity.pdbx_description
1 polymer ?
#
loop_
_entity_poly.entity_id
_entity_poly.type
_entity_poly.pdbx_seq_one_letter_code
_entity_poly.pdbx_strand_id
1 'polypeptide(L)'
;MFGADWKTLKRWGFGTLKLKPNEFWSLTIWELIEMMRYHNEEEAQKLEREEYRIAWQTSLLMNATGNYKRAITPEKLLGLDKDGDKKKESTEKVNIEEKNEKLSGLKAKFN
;
A
#
# COMPACT_ATOMS: atom_id res chain seq x y z
N MET A 1 8.67 33.28 10.43
CA MET A 1 8.58 33.79 9.04
C MET A 1 8.09 32.64 8.18
N PHE A 2 6.83 32.65 7.77
CA PHE A 2 6.16 31.53 7.08
C PHE A 2 6.79 31.31 5.70
N GLY A 3 7.64 30.29 5.58
CA GLY A 3 8.55 30.10 4.45
C GLY A 3 8.00 29.22 3.32
N ALA A 4 6.92 29.65 2.67
CA ALA A 4 6.60 29.15 1.34
C ALA A 4 7.16 30.14 0.32
N ASP A 5 8.16 29.71 -0.46
CA ASP A 5 8.62 30.49 -1.62
C ASP A 5 7.44 30.76 -2.57
N TRP A 6 7.46 31.92 -3.23
CA TRP A 6 6.40 32.35 -4.15
C TRP A 6 6.11 31.32 -5.25
N LYS A 7 7.17 30.61 -5.68
CA LYS A 7 7.06 29.48 -6.62
C LYS A 7 6.20 28.35 -6.07
N THR A 8 6.29 28.05 -4.78
CA THR A 8 5.51 27.01 -4.11
C THR A 8 4.04 27.38 -4.07
N LEU A 9 3.70 28.63 -3.75
CA LEU A 9 2.30 29.09 -3.73
C LEU A 9 1.66 28.98 -5.12
N LYS A 10 2.38 29.36 -6.17
CA LYS A 10 1.90 29.17 -7.55
C LYS A 10 1.76 27.71 -7.95
N ARG A 11 2.67 26.84 -7.51
CA ARG A 11 2.58 25.39 -7.74
C ARG A 11 1.33 24.81 -7.09
N TRP A 12 1.05 25.20 -5.85
CA TRP A 12 -0.15 24.79 -5.13
C TRP A 12 -1.42 25.28 -5.81
N GLY A 13 -1.50 26.57 -6.12
CA GLY A 13 -2.67 27.17 -6.77
C GLY A 13 -2.96 26.59 -8.15
N PHE A 14 -2.00 26.71 -9.08
CA PHE A 14 -2.24 26.37 -10.49
C PHE A 14 -1.99 24.90 -10.81
N GLY A 15 -1.04 24.26 -10.13
CA GLY A 15 -0.68 22.86 -10.40
C GLY A 15 -1.56 21.90 -9.63
N THR A 16 -1.53 21.99 -8.30
CA THR A 16 -2.20 21.03 -7.41
C THR A 16 -3.71 21.27 -7.36
N LEU A 17 -4.12 22.47 -6.98
CA LEU A 17 -5.54 22.83 -6.82
C LEU A 17 -6.22 23.22 -8.14
N LYS A 18 -5.45 23.38 -9.22
CA LYS A 18 -5.93 23.74 -10.57
C LYS A 18 -6.83 24.99 -10.60
N LEU A 19 -6.54 25.95 -9.73
CA LEU A 19 -7.27 27.22 -9.66
C LEU A 19 -7.05 28.06 -10.92
N LYS A 20 -8.07 28.81 -11.33
CA LYS A 20 -7.90 29.87 -12.33
C LYS A 20 -7.14 31.05 -11.71
N PRO A 21 -6.45 31.88 -12.51
CA PRO A 21 -5.77 33.08 -12.01
C PRO A 21 -6.65 33.96 -11.11
N ASN A 22 -7.90 34.22 -11.53
CA ASN A 22 -8.81 35.07 -10.76
C ASN A 22 -9.17 34.46 -9.40
N GLU A 23 -9.35 33.15 -9.33
CA GLU A 23 -9.65 32.43 -8.09
C GLU A 23 -8.44 32.48 -7.16
N PHE A 24 -7.24 32.19 -7.68
CA PHE A 24 -6.00 32.26 -6.92
C PHE A 24 -5.72 33.64 -6.31
N TRP A 25 -5.96 34.72 -7.07
CA TRP A 25 -5.75 36.09 -6.59
C TRP A 25 -6.84 36.59 -5.63
N SER A 26 -8.00 35.93 -5.61
CA SER A 26 -9.07 36.25 -4.66
C SER A 26 -8.87 35.62 -3.28
N LEU A 27 -7.99 34.61 -3.18
CA LEU A 27 -7.74 33.87 -1.94
C LEU A 27 -6.68 34.55 -1.08
N THR A 28 -6.88 34.45 0.23
CA THR A 28 -5.85 34.71 1.21
C THR A 28 -4.86 33.55 1.29
N ILE A 29 -3.64 33.83 1.78
CA ILE A 29 -2.61 32.80 1.97
C ILE A 29 -3.10 31.68 2.91
N TRP A 30 -3.90 32.03 3.92
CA TRP A 30 -4.46 31.07 4.87
C TRP A 30 -5.46 30.12 4.22
N GLU A 31 -6.38 30.63 3.40
CA GLU A 31 -7.33 29.80 2.66
C GLU A 31 -6.60 28.86 1.70
N LEU A 32 -5.55 29.34 1.02
CA LEU A 32 -4.75 28.50 0.14
C LEU A 32 -4.03 27.36 0.91
N ILE A 33 -3.49 27.64 2.10
CA ILE A 33 -2.87 26.62 2.96
C ILE A 33 -3.90 25.59 3.42
N GLU A 34 -5.08 26.05 3.83
CA GLU A 34 -6.15 25.17 4.29
C GLU A 34 -6.68 24.26 3.17
N MET A 35 -6.91 24.82 1.98
CA MET A 35 -7.28 24.05 0.80
C MET A 35 -6.23 22.99 0.47
N MET A 36 -4.94 23.35 0.54
CA MET A 36 -3.85 22.39 0.33
C MET A 36 -3.82 21.28 1.39
N ARG A 37 -4.11 21.60 2.66
CA ARG A 37 -4.19 20.58 3.72
C ARG A 37 -5.29 19.56 3.40
N TYR A 38 -6.51 20.02 3.13
CA TYR A 38 -7.62 19.12 2.81
C TYR A 38 -7.40 18.34 1.52
N HIS A 39 -6.80 18.96 0.50
CA HIS A 39 -6.44 18.25 -0.73
C HIS A 39 -5.46 17.10 -0.45
N ASN A 40 -4.41 17.35 0.34
CA ASN A 40 -3.45 16.30 0.70
C ASN A 40 -4.10 15.16 1.51
N GLU A 41 -5.03 15.48 2.42
CA GLU A 41 -5.79 14.48 3.16
C GLU A 41 -6.67 13.62 2.24
N GLU A 42 -7.34 14.25 1.26
CA GLU A 42 -8.17 13.54 0.30
C GLU A 42 -7.34 12.62 -0.60
N GLU A 43 -6.19 13.10 -1.10
CA GLU A 43 -5.28 12.30 -1.92
C GLU A 43 -4.66 11.14 -1.13
N ALA A 44 -4.30 11.36 0.14
CA ALA A 44 -3.83 10.28 1.01
C ALA A 44 -4.91 9.20 1.20
N GLN A 45 -6.17 9.59 1.42
CA GLN A 45 -7.29 8.64 1.52
C GLN A 45 -7.58 7.91 0.20
N LYS A 46 -7.41 8.58 -0.96
CA LYS A 46 -7.54 7.92 -2.26
C LYS A 46 -6.48 6.85 -2.43
N LEU A 47 -5.23 7.19 -2.14
CA LEU A 47 -4.11 6.26 -2.25
C LEU A 47 -4.31 5.06 -1.31
N GLU A 48 -4.71 5.28 -0.07
CA GLU A 48 -4.99 4.21 0.90
C GLU A 48 -6.08 3.25 0.39
N ARG A 49 -7.16 3.79 -0.22
CA ARG A 49 -8.21 2.96 -0.83
C ARG A 49 -7.72 2.14 -2.03
N GLU A 50 -6.82 2.71 -2.83
CA GLU A 50 -6.21 2.00 -3.97
C GLU A 50 -5.27 0.91 -3.50
N GLU A 51 -4.41 1.20 -2.53
CA GLU A 51 -3.53 0.22 -1.89
C GLU A 51 -4.35 -0.95 -1.30
N TYR A 52 -5.45 -0.65 -0.59
CA TYR A 52 -6.33 -1.68 -0.06
C TYR A 52 -6.97 -2.53 -1.16
N ARG A 53 -7.43 -1.90 -2.26
CA ARG A 53 -8.00 -2.62 -3.40
C ARG A 53 -6.98 -3.56 -4.04
N ILE A 54 -5.73 -3.11 -4.21
CA ILE A 54 -4.64 -3.91 -4.77
C ILE A 54 -4.29 -5.06 -3.82
N ALA A 55 -4.20 -4.79 -2.53
CA ALA A 55 -3.96 -5.81 -1.51
C ALA A 55 -5.09 -6.86 -1.53
N TRP A 56 -6.34 -6.43 -1.70
CA TRP A 56 -7.48 -7.33 -1.84
C TRP A 56 -7.38 -8.23 -3.07
N GLN A 57 -7.15 -7.67 -4.25
CA GLN A 57 -6.98 -8.46 -5.48
C GLN A 57 -5.79 -9.43 -5.36
N THR A 58 -4.68 -8.97 -4.79
CA THR A 58 -3.47 -9.77 -4.58
C THR A 58 -3.74 -10.91 -3.61
N SER A 59 -4.46 -10.66 -2.52
CA SER A 59 -4.83 -11.69 -1.54
C SER A 59 -5.68 -12.79 -2.16
N LEU A 60 -6.64 -12.43 -3.02
CA LEU A 60 -7.46 -13.38 -3.75
C LEU A 60 -6.61 -14.23 -4.70
N LEU A 61 -5.74 -13.60 -5.48
CA LEU A 61 -4.85 -14.30 -6.40
C LEU A 61 -3.95 -15.30 -5.66
N MET A 62 -3.30 -14.85 -4.58
CA MET A 62 -2.42 -15.70 -3.76
C MET A 62 -3.19 -16.90 -3.19
N ASN A 63 -4.38 -16.67 -2.65
CA ASN A 63 -5.21 -17.74 -2.10
C ASN A 63 -5.68 -18.73 -3.19
N ALA A 64 -6.00 -18.23 -4.40
CA ALA A 64 -6.42 -19.08 -5.51
C ALA A 64 -5.32 -20.03 -6.02
N THR A 65 -4.04 -19.68 -5.86
CA THR A 65 -2.93 -20.56 -6.27
C THR A 65 -2.79 -21.83 -5.42
N GLY A 66 -3.46 -21.91 -4.27
CA GLY A 66 -3.39 -23.08 -3.37
C GLY A 66 -2.03 -23.29 -2.69
N ASN A 67 -1.05 -22.40 -2.89
CA ASN A 67 0.30 -22.53 -2.35
C ASN A 67 0.42 -22.18 -0.85
N TYR A 68 -0.62 -21.59 -0.26
CA TYR A 68 -0.59 -21.10 1.11
C TYR A 68 -1.42 -21.97 2.05
N LYS A 69 -0.79 -22.45 3.14
CA LYS A 69 -1.46 -23.23 4.20
C LYS A 69 -2.49 -22.42 5.01
N ARG A 70 -2.38 -21.09 4.99
CA ARG A 70 -3.27 -20.15 5.69
C ARG A 70 -3.72 -19.08 4.72
N ALA A 71 -4.96 -18.63 4.86
CA ALA A 71 -5.50 -17.54 4.05
C ALA A 71 -4.67 -16.25 4.24
N ILE A 72 -4.26 -15.67 3.11
CA ILE A 72 -3.68 -14.34 3.02
C ILE A 72 -4.84 -13.34 2.98
N THR A 73 -4.79 -12.31 3.81
CA THR A 73 -5.79 -11.23 3.84
C THR A 73 -5.15 -9.91 3.43
N PRO A 74 -5.94 -8.92 2.95
CA PRO A 74 -5.42 -7.59 2.61
C PRO A 74 -4.67 -6.95 3.78
N GLU A 75 -5.18 -7.09 5.00
CA GLU A 75 -4.60 -6.51 6.22
C GLU A 75 -3.21 -7.06 6.52
N LYS A 76 -2.97 -8.35 6.21
CA LYS A 76 -1.64 -8.96 6.35
C LYS A 76 -0.66 -8.45 5.30
N LEU A 77 -1.13 -8.19 4.08
CA LEU A 77 -0.29 -7.63 3.01
C LEU A 77 0.08 -6.17 3.31
N LEU A 78 -0.81 -5.43 3.96
CA LEU A 78 -0.59 -4.04 4.36
C LEU A 78 0.07 -3.88 5.74
N GLY A 79 0.34 -4.97 6.46
CA GLY A 79 0.94 -4.91 7.81
C GLY A 79 0.02 -4.28 8.87
N LEU A 80 -1.29 -4.26 8.62
CA LEU A 80 -2.31 -3.73 9.55
C LEU A 80 -2.75 -4.76 10.60
N ASP A 81 -2.37 -6.03 10.41
CA ASP A 81 -2.64 -7.12 11.34
C ASP A 81 -1.71 -7.02 12.57
N LYS A 82 -2.18 -6.33 13.62
CA LYS A 82 -1.45 -6.14 14.89
C LYS A 82 -1.32 -7.43 15.71
N ASP A 83 -2.08 -8.48 15.38
CA ASP A 83 -2.07 -9.76 16.10
C ASP A 83 -1.29 -10.87 15.35
N GLY A 84 -0.94 -10.64 14.07
CA GLY A 84 -0.23 -11.59 13.22
C GLY A 84 1.22 -11.88 13.64
N ASP A 85 1.90 -10.93 14.29
CA ASP A 85 3.29 -11.09 14.73
C ASP A 85 3.45 -11.98 15.97
N LYS A 86 2.37 -12.23 16.72
CA LYS A 86 2.40 -13.15 17.87
C LYS A 86 2.33 -14.63 17.49
N LYS A 87 2.11 -14.95 16.20
CA LYS A 87 1.99 -16.34 15.69
C LYS A 87 3.05 -16.72 14.64
N LYS A 88 4.24 -16.14 14.71
CA LYS A 88 5.46 -16.83 14.23
C LYS A 88 6.00 -17.73 15.36
N GLU A 89 5.18 -18.67 15.80
CA GLU A 89 5.72 -19.93 16.27
C GLU A 89 6.51 -20.51 15.10
N SER A 90 7.84 -20.55 15.29
CA SER A 90 8.79 -21.41 14.60
C SER A 90 8.24 -22.07 13.34
N THR A 91 8.44 -21.45 12.18
CA THR A 91 8.60 -22.26 10.98
C THR A 91 9.85 -23.09 11.27
N GLU A 92 9.68 -24.32 11.76
CA GLU A 92 10.75 -25.30 11.80
C GLU A 92 11.44 -25.24 10.45
N LYS A 93 12.76 -25.02 10.47
CA LYS A 93 13.59 -25.04 9.27
C LYS A 93 13.34 -26.38 8.59
N VAL A 94 12.51 -26.39 7.55
CA VAL A 94 12.31 -27.58 6.73
C VAL A 94 13.69 -27.97 6.22
N ASN A 95 14.20 -29.12 6.65
CA ASN A 95 15.49 -29.61 6.18
C ASN A 95 15.38 -29.81 4.66
N ILE A 96 16.22 -29.08 3.92
CA ILE A 96 16.20 -29.03 2.45
C ILE A 96 16.46 -30.45 1.88
N GLU A 97 17.17 -31.29 2.62
CA GLU A 97 17.46 -32.68 2.27
C GLU A 97 16.20 -33.55 2.21
N GLU A 98 15.33 -33.50 3.22
CA GLU A 98 14.06 -34.28 3.21
C GLU A 98 13.13 -33.86 2.08
N LYS A 99 13.14 -32.57 1.72
CA LYS A 99 12.34 -32.05 0.61
C LYS A 99 12.84 -32.59 -0.73
N ASN A 100 14.15 -32.67 -0.90
CA ASN A 100 14.78 -33.18 -2.12
C ASN A 100 14.60 -34.70 -2.27
N GLU A 101 14.66 -35.46 -1.17
CA GLU A 101 14.34 -36.90 -1.19
C GLU A 101 12.87 -37.17 -1.55
N LYS A 102 11.93 -36.40 -1.00
CA LYS A 102 10.52 -36.52 -1.39
C LYS A 102 10.33 -36.20 -2.87
N LEU A 103 11.03 -35.18 -3.38
CA LEU A 103 10.96 -34.80 -4.80
C LEU A 103 11.54 -35.88 -5.72
N SER A 104 12.66 -36.51 -5.36
CA SER A 104 13.27 -37.59 -6.15
C SER A 104 12.42 -38.85 -6.13
N GLY A 105 11.85 -39.21 -4.97
CA GLY A 105 10.92 -40.34 -4.84
C GLY A 105 9.63 -40.16 -5.65
N LEU A 106 9.11 -38.93 -5.73
CA LEU A 106 7.98 -38.61 -6.61
C LEU A 106 8.37 -38.74 -8.08
N LYS A 107 9.50 -38.19 -8.51
CA LYS A 107 9.97 -38.33 -9.91
C LYS A 107 10.18 -39.78 -10.32
N ALA A 108 10.61 -40.65 -9.41
CA ALA A 108 10.80 -42.08 -9.67
C ALA A 108 9.50 -42.87 -9.77
N LYS A 109 8.38 -42.39 -9.18
CA LYS A 109 7.07 -43.04 -9.25
C LYS A 109 6.26 -42.67 -10.49
N PHE A 110 6.61 -41.57 -11.17
CA PHE A 110 5.91 -41.04 -12.33
C PHE A 110 6.70 -41.17 -13.65
N ASN A 111 7.88 -41.81 -13.59
CA ASN A 111 8.57 -42.42 -14.73
C ASN A 111 8.32 -43.92 -14.72
#